data_AF-A0A952E3F4-F1
#
_entry.id   AF-A0A952E3F4-F1
#
_cell.length_a   1.000
_cell.length_b   1.000
_cell.length_c   1.000
_cell.angle_alpha   90.00
_cell.angle_beta   90.00
_cell.angle_gamma   90.00
#
_symmetry.space_group_name_H-M   'P 1'
#
loop_
_entity.id
_entity.type
_entity.pdbx_description
1 polymer ?
#
loop_
_entity_poly.entity_id
_entity_poly.type
_entity_poly.pdbx_seq_one_letter_code
_entity_poly.pdbx_strand_id
1 'polypeptide(L)'
;MLEEGLLRLLASIEQVGVWLSILAWISAAAGAVVMAYVLRNEKRRAMWVPAVIVGAVALVANLADYVITLHVTPDLALEANPLGRNVVEHFGLCAAKWYGLTGKILVSIIAGQMFAYYLANRERLFPTQAGSFPEFLIRMGNRSTTVRERLLASFTVFCFFFAGVQIFSFYIAYLNWLVYSPFRNSLPSVPVALFLLLGSLAIAFVAVTYRGFVASSPPQSMKGLPEGWR
;
A
#
# COMPACT_ATOMS: atom_id res chain seq x y z
N MET A 1 -27.11 21.72 10.70
CA MET A 1 -26.05 21.40 11.70
C MET A 1 -24.97 20.44 11.17
N LEU A 2 -25.27 19.20 10.73
CA LEU A 2 -24.21 18.28 10.23
C LEU A 2 -23.58 18.78 8.91
N GLU A 3 -24.39 19.30 7.98
CA GLU A 3 -23.93 19.85 6.69
C GLU A 3 -23.07 21.11 6.86
N GLU A 4 -23.44 22.04 7.75
CA GLU A 4 -22.64 23.23 8.01
C GLU A 4 -21.28 22.90 8.65
N GLY A 5 -21.23 21.87 9.51
CA GLY A 5 -19.98 21.37 10.08
C GLY A 5 -19.08 20.75 9.02
N LEU A 6 -19.64 19.95 8.10
CA LEU A 6 -18.92 19.35 6.98
C LEU A 6 -18.38 20.44 6.02
N LEU A 7 -19.20 21.44 5.70
CA LEU A 7 -18.81 22.55 4.81
C LEU A 7 -17.69 23.40 5.41
N ARG A 8 -17.75 23.71 6.71
CA ARG A 8 -16.66 24.43 7.40
C ARG A 8 -15.36 23.62 7.42
N LEU A 9 -15.45 22.31 7.67
CA LEU A 9 -14.29 21.43 7.63
C LEU A 9 -13.66 21.38 6.24
N LEU A 10 -14.48 21.24 5.19
CA LEU A 10 -14.02 21.25 3.80
C LEU A 10 -13.36 22.58 3.44
N ALA A 11 -13.94 23.71 3.83
CA ALA A 11 -13.34 25.04 3.61
C ALA A 11 -12.01 25.23 4.36
N SER A 12 -11.90 24.71 5.60
CA SER A 12 -10.63 24.69 6.33
C SER A 12 -9.59 23.81 5.65
N ILE A 13 -9.97 22.61 5.17
CA ILE A 13 -9.08 21.73 4.40
C ILE A 13 -8.64 22.40 3.11
N GLU A 14 -9.52 23.16 2.46
CA GLU A 14 -9.16 23.92 1.26
C GLU A 14 -8.09 24.98 1.57
N GLN A 15 -8.25 25.75 2.65
CA GLN A 15 -7.26 26.79 3.04
C GLN A 15 -5.85 26.25 3.27
N VAL A 16 -5.71 25.04 3.84
CA VAL A 16 -4.40 24.38 4.02
C VAL A 16 -4.06 23.38 2.92
N GLY A 17 -4.91 23.22 1.91
CA GLY A 17 -4.82 22.09 0.98
C GLY A 17 -3.56 22.05 0.14
N VAL A 18 -3.03 23.22 -0.24
CA VAL A 18 -1.74 23.34 -0.93
C VAL A 18 -0.60 22.85 -0.05
N TRP A 19 -0.55 23.31 1.20
CA TRP A 19 0.50 22.92 2.14
C TRP A 19 0.44 21.44 2.46
N LEU A 20 -0.76 20.90 2.65
CA LEU A 20 -0.97 19.46 2.83
C LEU A 20 -0.50 18.65 1.62
N SER A 21 -0.74 19.15 0.39
CA SER A 21 -0.28 18.50 -0.85
C SER A 21 1.24 18.50 -0.96
N ILE A 22 1.88 19.64 -0.68
CA ILE A 22 3.34 19.76 -0.65
C ILE A 22 3.94 18.82 0.40
N LEU A 23 3.39 18.83 1.62
CA LEU A 23 3.84 17.97 2.70
C LEU A 23 3.67 16.48 2.37
N ALA A 24 2.55 16.10 1.75
CA ALA A 24 2.31 14.73 1.32
C ALA A 24 3.35 14.27 0.29
N TRP A 25 3.66 15.12 -0.70
CA TRP A 25 4.65 14.82 -1.73
C TRP A 25 6.07 14.74 -1.19
N ILE A 26 6.46 15.70 -0.34
CA ILE A 26 7.76 15.67 0.35
C ILE A 26 7.86 14.43 1.25
N SER A 27 6.79 14.08 1.96
CA SER A 27 6.76 12.89 2.83
C SER A 27 6.92 11.60 2.01
N ALA A 28 6.29 11.52 0.84
CA ALA A 28 6.46 10.37 -0.06
C ALA A 28 7.91 10.30 -0.58
N ALA A 29 8.47 11.41 -1.05
CA ALA A 29 9.85 11.46 -1.53
C ALA A 29 10.86 11.11 -0.43
N ALA A 30 10.73 11.73 0.75
CA ALA A 30 11.57 11.45 1.91
C ALA A 30 11.42 9.99 2.36
N GLY A 31 10.20 9.46 2.39
CA GLY A 31 9.92 8.06 2.70
C GLY A 31 10.63 7.11 1.74
N ALA A 32 10.58 7.39 0.44
CA ALA A 32 11.26 6.58 -0.58
C ALA A 32 12.79 6.60 -0.41
N VAL A 33 13.37 7.77 -0.10
CA VAL A 33 14.81 7.94 0.15
C VAL A 33 15.24 7.21 1.43
N VAL A 34 14.50 7.39 2.53
CA VAL A 34 14.78 6.74 3.81
C VAL A 34 14.70 5.23 3.67
N MET A 35 13.68 4.71 2.99
CA MET A 35 13.53 3.28 2.76
C MET A 35 14.62 2.71 1.85
N ALA A 36 15.02 3.43 0.80
CA ALA A 36 16.19 3.06 0.00
C ALA A 36 17.45 2.96 0.87
N TYR A 37 17.68 3.94 1.75
CA TYR A 37 18.80 3.94 2.68
C TYR A 37 18.76 2.76 3.66
N VAL A 38 17.59 2.44 4.22
CA VAL A 38 17.42 1.30 5.13
C VAL A 38 17.69 -0.01 4.41
N LEU A 39 17.24 -0.15 3.17
CA LEU A 39 17.38 -1.39 2.39
C LEU A 39 18.74 -1.56 1.73
N ARG A 40 19.56 -0.50 1.61
CA ARG A 40 20.86 -0.55 0.90
C ARG A 40 21.83 -1.59 1.44
N ASN A 41 21.71 -1.93 2.72
CA ASN A 41 22.60 -2.86 3.42
C ASN A 41 22.07 -4.31 3.42
N GLU A 42 20.88 -4.56 2.86
CA GLU A 42 20.27 -5.87 2.87
C GLU A 42 20.82 -6.74 1.72
N LYS A 43 21.56 -7.80 2.08
CA LYS A 43 22.32 -8.63 1.13
C LYS A 43 21.49 -9.71 0.42
N ARG A 44 20.26 -9.97 0.88
CA ARG A 44 19.40 -11.01 0.32
C ARG A 44 18.83 -10.62 -1.05
N ARG A 45 19.54 -10.99 -2.13
CA ARG A 45 19.11 -10.71 -3.52
C ARG A 45 17.72 -11.29 -3.86
N ALA A 46 17.37 -12.43 -3.29
CA ALA A 46 16.12 -13.14 -3.57
C ALA A 46 14.85 -12.34 -3.21
N MET A 47 14.93 -11.35 -2.31
CA MET A 47 13.78 -10.51 -1.96
C MET A 47 13.50 -9.40 -2.98
N TRP A 48 14.51 -8.98 -3.75
CA TRP A 48 14.41 -7.81 -4.62
C TRP A 48 13.57 -8.10 -5.85
N VAL A 49 13.67 -9.31 -6.42
CA VAL A 49 12.88 -9.73 -7.57
C VAL A 49 11.37 -9.58 -7.31
N PRO A 50 10.78 -10.22 -6.27
CA PRO A 50 9.36 -10.07 -6.01
C PRO A 50 8.98 -8.64 -5.58
N ALA A 51 9.87 -7.90 -4.91
CA ALA A 51 9.63 -6.49 -4.56
C ALA A 51 9.56 -5.57 -5.79
N VAL A 52 10.43 -5.78 -6.77
CA VAL A 52 10.41 -5.05 -8.04
C VAL A 52 9.14 -5.38 -8.83
N ILE A 53 8.71 -6.64 -8.83
CA ILE A 53 7.44 -7.03 -9.47
C ILE A 53 6.27 -6.29 -8.83
N VAL A 54 6.19 -6.25 -7.49
CA VAL A 54 5.15 -5.51 -6.77
C VAL A 54 5.19 -4.01 -7.11
N GLY A 55 6.39 -3.41 -7.11
CA GLY A 55 6.56 -2.00 -7.48
C GLY A 55 6.15 -1.72 -8.94
N ALA A 56 6.47 -2.62 -9.86
CA ALA A 56 6.09 -2.50 -11.27
C ALA A 56 4.58 -2.63 -11.49
N VAL A 57 3.94 -3.60 -10.83
CA VAL A 57 2.47 -3.75 -10.87
C VAL A 57 1.78 -2.52 -10.28
N ALA A 58 2.28 -2.00 -9.15
CA ALA A 58 1.79 -0.76 -8.55
C ALA A 58 1.97 0.44 -9.49
N LEU A 59 3.10 0.53 -10.18
CA LEU A 59 3.37 1.59 -11.15
C LEU A 59 2.40 1.52 -12.33
N VAL A 60 2.24 0.34 -12.93
CA VAL A 60 1.29 0.14 -14.04
C VAL A 60 -0.14 0.51 -13.61
N ALA A 61 -0.56 0.11 -12.40
CA ALA A 61 -1.85 0.48 -11.83
C ALA A 61 -2.04 2.01 -11.77
N ASN A 62 -1.07 2.68 -11.17
CA ASN A 62 -1.12 4.11 -10.92
C ASN A 62 -1.01 4.93 -12.20
N LEU A 63 -0.22 4.46 -13.17
CA LEU A 63 -0.13 5.11 -14.48
C LEU A 63 -1.40 4.89 -15.31
N ALA A 64 -1.99 3.69 -15.29
CA ALA A 64 -3.26 3.44 -15.96
C ALA A 64 -4.38 4.33 -15.40
N ASP A 65 -4.48 4.41 -14.07
CA ASP A 65 -5.40 5.32 -13.37
C ASP A 65 -5.15 6.79 -13.74
N TYR A 66 -3.90 7.22 -13.74
CA TYR A 66 -3.53 8.58 -14.10
C TYR A 66 -3.87 8.91 -15.56
N VAL A 67 -3.57 8.01 -16.51
CA VAL A 67 -3.86 8.19 -17.94
C VAL A 67 -5.37 8.19 -18.19
N ILE A 68 -6.12 7.26 -17.58
CA ILE A 68 -7.57 7.22 -17.70
C ILE A 68 -8.19 8.49 -17.09
N THR A 69 -7.71 8.93 -15.94
CA THR A 69 -8.13 10.19 -15.32
C THR A 69 -7.86 11.39 -16.23
N LEU A 70 -6.68 11.46 -16.86
CA LEU A 70 -6.37 12.53 -17.83
C LEU A 70 -7.23 12.47 -19.09
N HIS A 71 -7.67 11.28 -19.50
CA HIS A 71 -8.47 11.09 -20.70
C HIS A 71 -9.95 11.42 -20.46
N VAL A 72 -10.51 10.94 -19.35
CA VAL A 72 -11.90 11.20 -18.94
C VAL A 72 -12.05 12.64 -18.47
N THR A 73 -11.05 13.14 -17.73
CA THR A 73 -11.06 14.47 -17.14
C THR A 73 -9.75 15.21 -17.39
N PRO A 74 -9.57 15.77 -18.60
CA PRO A 74 -8.33 16.45 -18.97
C PRO A 74 -8.04 17.69 -18.10
N ASP A 75 -9.09 18.27 -17.53
CA ASP A 75 -9.08 19.39 -16.58
C ASP A 75 -9.09 18.89 -15.14
N LEU A 76 -8.03 18.18 -14.75
CA LEU A 76 -7.78 17.66 -13.39
C LEU A 76 -8.15 18.64 -12.25
N ALA A 77 -8.14 19.94 -12.51
CA ALA A 77 -8.51 21.02 -11.60
C ALA A 77 -9.94 20.95 -11.06
N LEU A 78 -10.88 20.49 -11.87
CA LEU A 78 -12.31 20.58 -11.58
C LEU A 78 -12.87 19.32 -10.90
N GLU A 79 -12.22 18.17 -11.08
CA GLU A 79 -12.66 16.89 -10.50
C GLU A 79 -11.74 16.33 -9.42
N ALA A 80 -10.47 16.75 -9.36
CA ALA A 80 -9.62 16.31 -8.26
C ALA A 80 -10.21 16.81 -6.94
N ASN A 81 -10.16 15.96 -5.92
CA ASN A 81 -10.56 16.28 -4.55
C ASN A 81 -10.11 17.70 -4.13
N PRO A 82 -10.70 18.30 -3.08
CA PRO A 82 -10.43 19.69 -2.70
C PRO A 82 -8.93 20.08 -2.65
N LEU A 83 -8.03 19.14 -2.36
CA LEU A 83 -6.58 19.35 -2.38
C LEU A 83 -6.02 19.55 -3.81
N GLY A 84 -6.46 18.75 -4.77
CA GLY A 84 -6.00 18.85 -6.17
C GLY A 84 -6.48 20.11 -6.87
N ARG A 85 -7.71 20.56 -6.57
CA ARG A 85 -8.24 21.86 -7.01
C ARG A 85 -7.33 23.01 -6.57
N ASN A 86 -6.94 23.02 -5.30
CA ASN A 86 -6.08 24.07 -4.77
C ASN A 86 -4.69 24.10 -5.42
N VAL A 87 -4.12 22.93 -5.72
CA VAL A 87 -2.83 22.85 -6.43
C VAL A 87 -2.94 23.46 -7.83
N VAL A 88 -4.04 23.23 -8.57
CA VAL A 88 -4.24 23.87 -9.88
C VAL A 88 -4.47 25.37 -9.73
N GLU A 89 -5.30 25.80 -8.79
CA GLU A 89 -5.57 27.22 -8.57
C GLU A 89 -4.30 28.01 -8.25
N HIS A 90 -3.33 27.41 -7.55
CA HIS A 90 -2.09 28.09 -7.14
C HIS A 90 -0.92 27.93 -8.12
N PHE A 91 -0.75 26.77 -8.75
CA PHE A 91 0.44 26.47 -9.59
C PHE A 91 0.11 26.23 -11.07
N GLY A 92 -1.18 26.21 -11.43
CA GLY A 92 -1.65 25.92 -12.77
C GLY A 92 -1.74 24.42 -13.08
N LEU A 93 -2.45 24.12 -14.16
CA LEU A 93 -2.79 22.74 -14.57
C LEU A 93 -1.55 21.89 -14.89
N CYS A 94 -0.52 22.49 -15.50
CA CYS A 94 0.70 21.77 -15.87
C CYS A 94 1.45 21.26 -14.63
N ALA A 95 1.61 22.11 -13.61
CA ALA A 95 2.27 21.73 -12.36
C ALA A 95 1.47 20.67 -11.59
N ALA A 96 0.14 20.78 -11.56
CA ALA A 96 -0.73 19.79 -10.92
C ALA A 96 -0.66 18.42 -11.62
N LYS A 97 -0.57 18.38 -12.95
CA LYS A 97 -0.34 17.16 -13.72
C LYS A 97 0.99 16.52 -13.32
N TRP A 98 2.08 17.29 -13.28
CA TRP A 98 3.39 16.81 -12.83
C TRP A 98 3.38 16.30 -11.39
N TYR A 99 2.74 17.03 -10.49
CA TYR A 99 2.55 16.62 -9.09
C TYR A 99 1.83 15.27 -9.01
N GLY A 100 0.71 15.11 -9.73
CA GLY A 100 -0.05 13.86 -9.77
C GLY A 100 0.79 12.70 -10.29
N LEU A 101 1.49 12.89 -11.42
CA LEU A 101 2.34 11.86 -12.03
C LEU A 101 3.49 11.44 -11.10
N THR A 102 4.23 12.41 -10.57
CA THR A 102 5.38 12.14 -9.70
C THR A 102 4.95 11.52 -8.37
N GLY A 103 3.81 11.94 -7.81
CA GLY A 103 3.22 11.31 -6.64
C GLY A 103 2.89 9.83 -6.88
N LYS A 104 2.25 9.52 -8.02
CA LYS A 104 1.93 8.15 -8.46
C LYS A 104 3.18 7.27 -8.61
N ILE A 105 4.26 7.82 -9.16
CA ILE A 105 5.56 7.13 -9.26
C ILE A 105 6.18 6.89 -7.88
N LEU A 106 6.26 7.92 -7.04
CA LEU A 106 6.84 7.82 -5.69
C LEU A 106 6.12 6.80 -4.84
N VAL A 107 4.79 6.83 -4.86
CA VAL A 107 3.93 5.85 -4.19
C VAL A 107 4.22 4.42 -4.65
N SER A 108 4.45 4.21 -5.94
CA SER A 108 4.78 2.88 -6.48
C SER A 108 6.17 2.39 -6.06
N ILE A 109 7.15 3.31 -6.00
CA ILE A 109 8.49 3.02 -5.45
C ILE A 109 8.39 2.61 -3.97
N ILE A 110 7.65 3.38 -3.18
CA ILE A 110 7.42 3.10 -1.76
C ILE A 110 6.79 1.72 -1.60
N ALA A 111 5.78 1.37 -2.41
CA ALA A 111 5.14 0.05 -2.35
C ALA A 111 6.15 -1.10 -2.54
N GLY A 112 7.02 -1.00 -3.54
CA GLY A 112 8.08 -1.99 -3.77
C GLY A 112 9.08 -2.07 -2.61
N GLN A 113 9.55 -0.93 -2.11
CA GLN A 113 10.48 -0.87 -0.98
C GLN A 113 9.86 -1.41 0.32
N MET A 114 8.61 -1.07 0.58
CA MET A 114 7.83 -1.58 1.71
C MET A 114 7.67 -3.10 1.65
N PHE A 115 7.46 -3.66 0.47
CA PHE A 115 7.41 -5.11 0.28
C PHE A 115 8.78 -5.78 0.46
N ALA A 116 9.85 -5.18 -0.07
CA ALA A 116 11.23 -5.65 0.17
C ALA A 116 11.55 -5.67 1.67
N TYR A 117 11.16 -4.61 2.37
CA TYR A 117 11.33 -4.48 3.81
C TYR A 117 10.60 -5.56 4.59
N TYR A 118 9.35 -5.84 4.22
CA TYR A 118 8.59 -6.96 4.78
C TYR A 118 9.32 -8.28 4.56
N LEU A 119 9.76 -8.59 3.33
CA LEU A 119 10.45 -9.83 3.03
C LEU A 119 11.76 -9.98 3.82
N ALA A 120 12.50 -8.89 4.04
CA ALA A 120 13.71 -8.89 4.85
C ALA A 120 13.42 -9.19 6.34
N ASN A 121 12.25 -8.81 6.85
CA ASN A 121 11.94 -8.91 8.28
C ASN A 121 10.91 -9.99 8.64
N ARG A 122 10.30 -10.67 7.65
CA ARG A 122 9.23 -11.66 7.86
C ARG A 122 9.58 -12.76 8.85
N GLU A 123 10.82 -13.25 8.84
CA GLU A 123 11.28 -14.33 9.73
C GLU A 123 11.30 -13.89 11.20
N ARG A 124 11.49 -12.58 11.47
CA ARG A 124 11.42 -12.00 12.82
C ARG A 124 9.96 -11.83 13.29
N LEU A 125 9.02 -11.75 12.36
CA LEU A 125 7.59 -11.62 12.64
C LEU A 125 6.91 -12.97 12.86
N PHE A 126 7.52 -14.06 12.35
CA PHE A 126 6.98 -15.41 12.51
C PHE A 126 7.08 -15.90 13.95
N PRO A 127 6.03 -16.53 14.50
CA PRO A 127 6.08 -17.14 15.82
C PRO A 127 7.12 -18.27 15.86
N THR A 128 7.65 -18.56 17.05
CA THR A 128 8.58 -19.69 17.31
C THR A 128 7.97 -21.02 16.93
N GLN A 129 6.70 -21.20 17.25
CA GLN A 129 5.93 -22.41 17.06
C GLN A 129 4.45 -22.05 16.96
N ALA A 130 3.76 -22.68 16.02
CA ALA A 130 2.30 -22.70 15.92
C ALA A 130 1.89 -24.06 15.35
N GLY A 131 0.99 -24.76 16.04
CA GLY A 131 0.47 -26.06 15.63
C GLY A 131 -0.69 -25.96 14.64
N SER A 132 -1.27 -24.77 14.47
CA SER A 132 -2.38 -24.53 13.55
C SER A 132 -2.35 -23.11 12.97
N PHE A 133 -3.13 -22.90 11.90
CA PHE A 133 -3.28 -21.60 11.26
C PHE A 133 -3.88 -20.51 12.18
N PRO A 134 -4.97 -20.77 12.95
CA PRO A 134 -5.47 -19.79 13.92
C PRO A 134 -4.44 -19.43 14.99
N GLU A 135 -3.69 -20.43 15.47
CA GLU A 135 -2.64 -20.21 16.47
C GLU A 135 -1.48 -19.37 15.90
N PHE A 136 -1.12 -19.58 14.63
CA PHE A 136 -0.15 -18.75 13.93
C PHE A 136 -0.59 -17.28 13.87
N LEU A 137 -1.86 -17.01 13.57
CA LEU A 137 -2.42 -15.66 13.52
C LEU A 137 -2.39 -14.97 14.88
N ILE A 138 -2.83 -15.66 15.93
CA ILE A 138 -2.85 -15.13 17.31
C ILE A 138 -1.43 -14.82 17.80
N ARG A 139 -0.44 -15.61 17.38
CA ARG A 139 0.96 -15.48 17.81
C ARG A 139 1.83 -14.66 16.85
N MET A 140 1.28 -14.15 15.75
CA MET A 140 2.04 -13.34 14.80
C MET A 140 2.54 -12.07 15.51
N GLY A 141 3.83 -11.76 15.40
CA GLY A 141 4.43 -10.61 16.09
C GLY A 141 4.73 -10.79 17.59
N ASN A 142 4.38 -11.93 18.22
CA ASN A 142 4.67 -12.19 19.65
C ASN A 142 6.17 -12.29 19.97
N ARG A 143 7.04 -12.39 18.97
CA ARG A 143 8.50 -12.37 19.13
C ARG A 143 9.10 -10.97 19.24
N SER A 144 8.30 -9.91 19.07
CA SER A 144 8.80 -8.54 19.16
C SER A 144 9.13 -8.16 20.60
N THR A 145 10.42 -8.20 20.92
CA THR A 145 10.95 -7.89 22.25
C THR A 145 11.17 -6.40 22.45
N THR A 146 11.31 -5.66 21.35
CA THR A 146 11.58 -4.22 21.37
C THR A 146 10.44 -3.39 20.78
N VAL A 147 10.31 -2.14 21.24
CA VAL A 147 9.37 -1.15 20.65
C VAL A 147 9.63 -0.98 19.15
N ARG A 148 10.91 -1.03 18.74
CA ARG A 148 11.31 -0.99 17.34
C ARG A 148 10.69 -2.13 16.55
N GLU A 149 10.79 -3.38 16.99
CA GLU A 149 10.22 -4.53 16.29
C GLU A 149 8.68 -4.47 16.19
N ARG A 150 8.02 -3.96 17.24
CA ARG A 150 6.57 -3.71 17.21
C ARG A 150 6.19 -2.66 16.19
N LEU A 151 6.95 -1.56 16.12
CA LEU A 151 6.76 -0.54 15.09
C LEU A 151 6.98 -1.11 13.68
N LEU A 152 7.95 -2.01 13.48
CA LEU A 152 8.19 -2.66 12.19
C LEU A 152 7.07 -3.66 11.80
N ALA A 153 6.49 -4.35 12.78
CA ALA A 153 5.31 -5.19 12.58
C ALA A 153 4.10 -4.35 12.17
N SER A 154 3.83 -3.24 12.86
CA SER A 154 2.77 -2.28 12.49
C SER A 154 3.02 -1.65 11.13
N PHE A 155 4.29 -1.37 10.79
CA PHE A 155 4.67 -0.83 9.48
C PHE A 155 4.38 -1.83 8.36
N THR A 156 4.49 -3.14 8.62
CA THR A 156 4.12 -4.19 7.66
C THR A 156 2.62 -4.20 7.38
N VAL A 157 1.79 -4.01 8.40
CA VAL A 157 0.33 -3.84 8.23
C VAL A 157 0.04 -2.58 7.40
N PHE A 158 0.78 -1.51 7.63
CA PHE A 158 0.69 -0.29 6.83
C PHE A 158 1.11 -0.51 5.37
N CYS A 159 2.20 -1.27 5.10
CA CYS A 159 2.59 -1.66 3.73
C CYS A 159 1.43 -2.36 2.99
N PHE A 160 0.72 -3.21 3.72
CA PHE A 160 -0.36 -4.03 3.17
C PHE A 160 -1.63 -3.22 2.92
N PHE A 161 -1.99 -2.34 3.86
CA PHE A 161 -3.04 -1.35 3.67
C PHE A 161 -2.74 -0.44 2.47
N PHE A 162 -1.50 0.02 2.36
CA PHE A 162 -1.05 0.86 1.26
C PHE A 162 -1.11 0.14 -0.10
N ALA A 163 -0.73 -1.14 -0.17
CA ALA A 163 -0.92 -1.96 -1.37
C ALA A 163 -2.41 -2.12 -1.73
N GLY A 164 -3.30 -2.25 -0.75
CA GLY A 164 -4.75 -2.23 -0.96
C GLY A 164 -5.25 -0.92 -1.55
N VAL A 165 -4.76 0.22 -1.07
CA VAL A 165 -5.06 1.55 -1.64
C VAL A 165 -4.60 1.66 -3.10
N GLN A 166 -3.48 1.02 -3.47
CA GLN A 166 -3.03 1.02 -4.88
C GLN A 166 -3.91 0.18 -5.80
N ILE A 167 -4.37 -1.00 -5.37
CA ILE A 167 -5.28 -1.81 -6.19
C ILE A 167 -6.67 -1.17 -6.27
N PHE A 168 -7.07 -0.40 -5.26
CA PHE A 168 -8.26 0.43 -5.35
C PHE A 168 -8.16 1.50 -6.45
N SER A 169 -6.95 1.97 -6.80
CA SER A 169 -6.76 2.85 -7.95
C SER A 169 -7.06 2.15 -9.28
N PHE A 170 -6.81 0.84 -9.42
CA PHE A 170 -7.27 0.06 -10.59
C PHE A 170 -8.80 -0.01 -10.66
N TYR A 171 -9.47 -0.14 -9.52
CA TYR A 171 -10.93 -0.19 -9.45
C TYR A 171 -11.55 1.17 -9.83
N ILE A 172 -10.98 2.28 -9.32
CA ILE A 172 -11.38 3.63 -9.73
C ILE A 172 -11.15 3.84 -11.22
N ALA A 173 -9.97 3.47 -11.74
CA ALA A 173 -9.66 3.56 -13.15
C ALA A 173 -10.65 2.77 -14.02
N TYR A 174 -11.01 1.56 -13.58
CA TYR A 174 -12.01 0.71 -14.23
C TYR A 174 -13.42 1.32 -14.17
N LEU A 175 -13.83 1.88 -13.04
CA LEU A 175 -15.10 2.59 -12.90
C LEU A 175 -15.17 3.84 -13.78
N ASN A 176 -14.07 4.59 -13.87
CA ASN A 176 -13.96 5.79 -14.71
C ASN A 176 -13.98 5.42 -16.21
N TRP A 177 -13.40 4.27 -16.59
CA TRP A 177 -13.47 3.76 -17.95
C TRP A 177 -14.90 3.32 -18.34
N LEU A 178 -15.69 2.83 -17.38
CA LEU A 178 -17.06 2.36 -17.59
C LEU A 178 -18.12 3.47 -17.57
N VAL A 179 -17.75 4.76 -17.53
CA VAL A 179 -18.69 5.89 -17.53
C VAL A 179 -19.70 5.83 -18.69
N TYR A 180 -19.33 5.19 -19.81
CA TYR A 180 -20.19 4.99 -20.99
C TYR A 180 -20.79 3.59 -21.13
N SER A 181 -20.67 2.73 -20.12
CA SER A 181 -21.08 1.33 -20.19
C SER A 181 -22.38 1.06 -19.40
N PRO A 182 -23.35 0.32 -19.98
CA PRO A 182 -24.58 -0.05 -19.27
C PRO A 182 -24.32 -0.93 -18.03
N PHE A 183 -23.14 -1.52 -17.91
CA PHE A 183 -22.73 -2.37 -16.79
C PHE A 183 -22.29 -1.58 -15.54
N ARG A 184 -22.17 -0.24 -15.61
CA ARG A 184 -21.72 0.59 -14.49
C ARG A 184 -22.59 0.42 -13.24
N ASN A 185 -23.91 0.29 -13.43
CA ASN A 185 -24.87 0.13 -12.34
C ASN A 185 -24.89 -1.29 -11.75
N SER A 186 -24.25 -2.25 -12.43
CA SER A 186 -24.14 -3.64 -11.97
C SER A 186 -22.90 -3.88 -11.09
N LEU A 187 -22.01 -2.89 -10.97
CA LEU A 187 -20.82 -2.99 -10.14
C LEU A 187 -21.11 -2.70 -8.68
N PRO A 188 -20.36 -3.32 -7.75
CA PRO A 188 -20.50 -3.04 -6.33
C PRO A 188 -20.22 -1.56 -6.01
N SER A 189 -20.92 -1.01 -5.02
CA SER A 189 -20.63 0.35 -4.56
C SER A 189 -19.17 0.47 -4.11
N VAL A 190 -18.61 1.68 -4.18
CA VAL A 190 -17.22 1.95 -3.75
C VAL A 190 -16.89 1.36 -2.36
N PRO A 191 -17.74 1.51 -1.32
CA PRO A 191 -17.48 0.90 -0.01
C PRO A 191 -17.45 -0.64 -0.06
N VAL A 192 -18.35 -1.25 -0.84
CA VAL A 192 -18.42 -2.71 -0.98
C VAL A 192 -17.19 -3.23 -1.73
N ALA A 193 -16.80 -2.57 -2.82
CA ALA A 193 -15.59 -2.92 -3.56
C ALA A 193 -14.33 -2.77 -2.70
N LEU A 194 -14.23 -1.70 -1.91
CA LEU A 194 -13.13 -1.50 -0.96
C LEU A 194 -13.09 -2.62 0.09
N PHE A 195 -14.25 -2.98 0.66
CA PHE A 195 -14.34 -4.06 1.64
C PHE A 195 -13.95 -5.42 1.04
N LEU A 196 -14.47 -5.76 -0.13
CA LEU A 196 -14.12 -6.99 -0.85
C LEU A 196 -12.64 -7.04 -1.19
N LEU A 197 -12.07 -5.92 -1.65
CA LEU A 197 -10.67 -5.80 -1.98
C LEU A 197 -9.78 -6.00 -0.75
N LEU A 198 -10.04 -5.26 0.33
CA LEU A 198 -9.28 -5.36 1.58
C LEU A 198 -9.41 -6.76 2.19
N GLY A 199 -10.61 -7.35 2.17
CA GLY A 199 -10.85 -8.71 2.63
C GLY A 199 -10.05 -9.75 1.83
N SER A 200 -10.10 -9.66 0.50
CA SER A 200 -9.39 -10.59 -0.41
C SER A 200 -7.88 -10.50 -0.21
N LEU A 201 -7.35 -9.27 -0.10
CA LEU A 201 -5.94 -9.03 0.15
C LEU A 201 -5.52 -9.55 1.52
N ALA A 202 -6.31 -9.29 2.57
CA ALA A 202 -6.01 -9.79 3.91
C ALA A 202 -5.96 -11.32 3.94
N ILE A 203 -6.90 -12.00 3.27
CA ILE A 203 -6.89 -13.46 3.12
C ILE A 203 -5.62 -13.92 2.39
N ALA A 204 -5.31 -13.31 1.25
CA ALA A 204 -4.13 -13.66 0.46
C ALA A 204 -2.82 -13.46 1.26
N PHE A 205 -2.70 -12.36 1.98
CA PHE A 205 -1.57 -12.08 2.86
C PHE A 205 -1.40 -13.15 3.91
N VAL A 206 -2.47 -13.44 4.64
CA VAL A 206 -2.44 -14.41 5.73
C VAL A 206 -2.07 -15.80 5.19
N ALA A 207 -2.65 -16.20 4.06
CA ALA A 207 -2.35 -17.47 3.41
C ALA A 207 -0.88 -17.58 2.95
N VAL A 208 -0.38 -16.55 2.27
CA VAL A 208 1.02 -16.51 1.79
C VAL A 208 2.01 -16.47 2.96
N THR A 209 1.71 -15.67 3.98
CA THR A 209 2.55 -15.55 5.18
C THR A 209 2.58 -16.87 5.95
N TYR A 210 1.45 -17.56 6.10
CA TYR A 210 1.39 -18.88 6.72
C TYR A 210 2.14 -19.94 5.93
N ARG A 211 1.99 -19.99 4.59
CA ARG A 211 2.80 -20.89 3.74
C ARG A 211 4.30 -20.62 3.92
N GLY A 212 4.70 -19.35 3.99
CA GLY A 212 6.08 -18.96 4.27
C GLY A 212 6.57 -19.47 5.63
N PHE A 213 5.74 -19.35 6.67
CA PHE A 213 6.05 -19.87 8.00
C PHE A 213 6.24 -21.40 8.02
N VAL A 214 5.34 -22.15 7.39
CA VAL A 214 5.42 -23.62 7.29
C VAL A 214 6.69 -24.03 6.54
N ALA A 215 7.02 -23.38 5.42
CA ALA A 215 8.22 -23.67 4.65
C ALA A 215 9.52 -23.38 5.41
N SER A 216 9.50 -22.40 6.33
CA SER A 216 10.66 -22.03 7.17
C SER A 216 10.77 -22.83 8.48
N SER A 217 9.74 -23.60 8.84
CA SER A 217 9.71 -24.38 10.07
C SER A 217 10.18 -25.81 9.77
N PRO A 218 11.26 -26.33 10.38
CA PRO A 218 11.65 -27.71 10.18
C PRO A 218 10.50 -28.64 10.62
N PRO A 219 10.26 -29.75 9.90
CA PRO A 219 9.19 -30.67 10.25
C PRO A 219 9.39 -31.15 11.69
N GLN A 220 8.29 -31.17 12.47
CA GLN A 220 8.32 -31.58 13.88
C GLN A 220 8.92 -32.98 14.07
N SER A 221 8.92 -33.83 13.03
CA SER A 221 9.57 -35.15 13.02
C SER A 221 11.10 -35.11 13.18
N MET A 222 11.76 -33.97 13.01
CA MET A 222 13.22 -33.83 13.21
C MET A 222 13.62 -33.26 14.58
N LYS A 223 12.66 -32.92 15.46
CA LYS A 223 12.97 -32.41 16.81
C LYS A 223 13.40 -33.49 17.82
N GLY A 224 13.39 -34.77 17.43
CA GLY A 224 13.83 -35.89 18.26
C GLY A 224 15.11 -36.59 17.79
N LEU A 225 15.73 -36.16 16.69
CA LEU A 225 16.97 -36.78 16.23
C LEU A 225 18.17 -36.19 16.99
N PRO A 226 19.03 -37.04 17.58
CA PRO A 226 20.22 -36.60 18.31
C PRO A 226 21.14 -35.78 17.39
N GLU A 227 21.85 -34.80 17.98
CA GLU A 227 22.65 -33.78 17.26
C GLU A 227 23.70 -34.31 16.28
N GLY A 228 24.02 -35.61 16.33
CA GLY A 228 24.95 -36.26 15.39
C GLY A 228 24.36 -36.61 14.00
N TRP A 229 23.10 -36.31 13.73
CA TRP A 229 22.42 -36.63 12.46
C TRP A 229 21.98 -35.39 11.65
N ARG A 230 22.51 -34.20 11.98
CA ARG A 230 22.30 -32.95 11.23
C ARG A 230 23.53 -32.59 10.39
#